data_AF-A0A9E1I0L4-F1
#
_entry.id   AF-A0A9E1I0L4-F1
#
_cell.length_a   1.000
_cell.length_b   1.000
_cell.length_c   1.000
_cell.angle_alpha   90.00
_cell.angle_beta   90.00
_cell.angle_gamma   90.00
#
_symmetry.space_group_name_H-M   'P 1'
#
loop_
_entity.id
_entity.type
_entity.pdbx_description
1 polymer ?
#
loop_
_entity_poly.entity_id
_entity_poly.type
_entity_poly.pdbx_seq_one_letter_code
_entity_poly.pdbx_strand_id
1 'polypeptide(L)'
;MYDITYTSIGAAVVEDFYDENVVFLRFCFEKELLKKNPLDRHGRILRMVYLNQDLTNIGKNLFPELLDKFLVFTDRKGKTSLETMLNRWYTALEKEYRSQITG
;
A
#
# COMPACT_ATOMS: atom_id res chain seq x y z
N MET A 1 18.69 -32.93 8.54
CA MET A 1 17.51 -32.56 7.73
C MET A 1 16.65 -31.70 8.64
N TYR A 2 16.72 -30.38 8.48
CA TYR A 2 15.87 -29.47 9.26
C TYR A 2 14.46 -29.52 8.67
N ASP A 3 13.48 -29.73 9.54
CA ASP A 3 12.07 -29.74 9.16
C ASP A 3 11.68 -28.32 8.71
N ILE A 4 11.39 -28.15 7.41
CA ILE A 4 11.11 -26.85 6.76
C ILE A 4 9.68 -26.38 7.13
N THR A 5 8.95 -27.13 7.97
CA THR A 5 7.55 -26.86 8.30
C THR A 5 7.36 -25.98 9.54
N TYR A 6 8.42 -25.64 10.28
CA TYR A 6 8.31 -24.75 11.44
C TYR A 6 8.63 -23.30 11.05
N THR A 7 7.71 -22.65 10.33
CA THR A 7 7.76 -21.19 10.16
C THR A 7 7.59 -20.57 11.55
N SER A 8 8.65 -19.92 12.05
CA SER A 8 8.56 -19.22 13.34
C SER A 8 7.44 -18.17 13.29
N ILE A 9 6.80 -17.88 14.43
CA ILE A 9 5.75 -16.85 14.52
C ILE A 9 6.24 -15.51 13.95
N GLY A 10 7.51 -15.17 14.19
CA GLY A 10 8.13 -13.96 13.63
C GLY A 10 8.21 -13.97 12.11
N ALA A 11 8.53 -15.12 11.50
CA ALA A 11 8.57 -15.24 10.04
C ALA A 11 7.17 -15.08 9.42
N ALA A 12 6.13 -15.68 10.03
CA ALA A 12 4.75 -15.53 9.56
C ALA A 12 4.27 -14.07 9.62
N VAL A 13 4.58 -13.35 10.70
CA VAL A 13 4.22 -11.92 10.83
C VAL A 13 4.92 -11.06 9.77
N VAL A 14 6.18 -11.37 9.45
CA VAL A 14 6.93 -10.65 8.41
C VAL A 14 6.40 -10.96 7.02
N GLU A 15 6.01 -12.21 6.76
CA GLU A 15 5.38 -12.63 5.50
C GLU A 15 4.03 -11.93 5.29
N ASP A 16 3.14 -11.95 6.29
CA ASP A 16 1.84 -11.26 6.24
C ASP A 16 2.01 -9.77 5.95
N PHE A 17 2.93 -9.10 6.66
CA PHE A 17 3.20 -7.68 6.47
C PHE A 17 3.77 -7.40 5.07
N TYR A 18 4.66 -8.26 4.56
CA TYR A 18 5.22 -8.12 3.22
C TYR A 18 4.12 -8.22 2.15
N ASP A 19 3.23 -9.20 2.27
CA ASP A 19 2.13 -9.42 1.33
C ASP A 19 1.14 -8.23 1.32
N GLU A 20 0.82 -7.68 2.49
CA GLU A 20 0.00 -6.48 2.61
C GLU A 20 0.66 -5.26 1.95
N ASN A 21 1.99 -5.10 2.09
CA ASN A 21 2.74 -4.04 1.41
C ASN A 21 2.74 -4.21 -0.11
N VAL A 22 2.83 -5.45 -0.62
CA VAL A 22 2.71 -5.72 -2.06
C VAL A 22 1.35 -5.25 -2.59
N VAL A 23 0.26 -5.55 -1.88
CA VAL A 23 -1.09 -5.11 -2.24
C VAL A 23 -1.19 -3.59 -2.23
N PHE A 24 -0.72 -2.93 -1.17
CA PHE A 24 -0.74 -1.47 -1.04
C PHE A 24 0.04 -0.77 -2.17
N LEU A 25 1.27 -1.22 -2.44
CA LEU A 25 2.15 -0.60 -3.45
C LEU A 25 1.62 -0.81 -4.87
N ARG A 26 1.09 -2.01 -5.17
CA ARG A 26 0.41 -2.29 -6.43
C ARG A 26 -0.77 -1.32 -6.63
N PHE A 27 -1.63 -1.21 -5.62
CA PHE A 27 -2.78 -0.32 -5.66
C PHE A 27 -2.36 1.14 -5.90
N CYS A 28 -1.34 1.63 -5.19
CA CYS A 28 -0.84 3.00 -5.38
C CYS A 28 -0.30 3.24 -6.79
N PHE A 29 0.33 2.24 -7.41
CA PHE A 29 0.80 2.34 -8.79
C PHE A 29 -0.37 2.32 -9.79
N GLU A 30 -1.33 1.43 -9.62
CA GLU A 30 -2.54 1.33 -10.47
C GLU A 30 -3.42 2.58 -10.41
N LYS A 31 -3.41 3.30 -9.28
CA LYS A 31 -4.07 4.60 -9.10
C LYS A 31 -3.19 5.79 -9.50
N GLU A 32 -2.07 5.55 -10.18
CA GLU A 32 -1.15 6.58 -10.66
C GLU A 32 -0.62 7.51 -9.54
N LEU A 33 -0.51 7.02 -8.30
CA LEU A 33 0.10 7.78 -7.21
C LEU A 33 1.64 7.73 -7.30
N LEU A 34 2.16 6.61 -7.84
CA LEU A 34 3.58 6.37 -8.04
C LEU A 34 3.96 6.52 -9.52
N LYS A 35 5.10 7.15 -9.80
CA LYS A 35 5.59 7.33 -11.19
C LYS A 35 6.15 6.07 -11.83
N LYS A 36 6.61 5.12 -11.03
CA LYS A 36 7.26 3.88 -11.50
C LYS A 36 6.65 2.69 -10.78
N ASN A 37 6.60 1.56 -11.47
CA ASN A 37 6.11 0.31 -10.89
C ASN A 37 7.04 -0.07 -9.71
N PRO A 38 6.50 -0.17 -8.48
CA PRO A 38 7.29 -0.52 -7.31
C PRO A 38 7.60 -2.02 -7.22
N LEU A 39 7.00 -2.83 -8.09
CA LEU A 39 7.14 -4.29 -8.10
C LEU A 39 7.92 -4.74 -9.34
N ASP A 40 8.67 -5.82 -9.18
CA ASP A 40 9.29 -6.51 -10.30
C ASP A 40 8.31 -7.43 -11.04
N ARG A 41 8.79 -8.12 -12.09
CA ARG A 41 7.98 -9.06 -12.89
C ARG A 41 7.44 -10.26 -12.09
N HIS A 42 7.97 -10.53 -10.90
CA HIS A 42 7.56 -11.60 -10.00
C HIS A 42 6.69 -11.07 -8.85
N GLY A 43 6.32 -9.79 -8.86
CA GLY A 43 5.52 -9.18 -7.80
C GLY A 43 6.32 -8.82 -6.54
N ARG A 44 7.66 -8.79 -6.61
CA ARG A 44 8.51 -8.48 -5.46
C ARG A 44 8.76 -6.99 -5.33
N ILE A 45 8.79 -6.48 -4.10
CA ILE A 45 9.02 -5.06 -3.82
C ILE A 45 10.45 -4.67 -4.24
N LEU A 46 10.56 -3.70 -5.14
CA LEU A 46 11.84 -3.14 -5.60
C LEU A 46 12.35 -2.03 -4.66
N ARG A 47 11.43 -1.28 -4.03
CA ARG A 47 11.74 -0.12 -3.19
C ARG A 47 10.70 0.05 -2.08
N MET A 48 11.17 0.37 -0.87
CA MET A 48 10.32 0.66 0.30
C MET A 48 10.33 2.15 0.69
N VAL A 49 11.22 2.96 0.10
CA VAL A 49 11.34 4.39 0.39
C VAL A 49 10.87 5.19 -0.82
N TYR A 50 9.96 6.13 -0.59
CA TYR A 50 9.38 7.00 -1.60
C TYR A 50 9.60 8.46 -1.23
N LEU A 51 10.21 9.22 -2.13
CA LEU A 51 10.39 10.66 -2.01
C LEU A 51 9.35 11.40 -2.85
N ASN A 52 9.15 12.69 -2.61
CA ASN A 52 8.23 13.52 -3.41
C ASN A 52 8.51 13.48 -4.92
N GLN A 53 9.76 13.19 -5.32
CA GLN A 53 10.13 13.03 -6.73
C GLN A 53 9.64 11.72 -7.34
N ASP A 54 9.35 10.69 -6.54
CA ASP A 54 8.85 9.39 -6.99
C ASP A 54 7.32 9.38 -7.14
N LEU A 55 6.65 10.36 -6.53
CA LEU A 55 5.19 10.52 -6.55
C LEU A 55 4.72 11.41 -7.70
N THR A 56 3.54 11.11 -8.25
CA THR A 56 2.85 12.01 -9.20
C THR A 56 2.30 13.23 -8.46
N ASN A 57 1.73 14.21 -9.17
CA ASN A 57 1.14 15.39 -8.53
C ASN A 57 -0.05 15.02 -7.62
N ILE A 58 -0.88 14.06 -8.07
CA ILE A 58 -1.96 13.50 -7.23
C ILE A 58 -1.35 12.67 -6.09
N GLY A 59 -0.33 11.86 -6.40
CA GLY A 59 0.39 11.04 -5.43
C GLY A 59 0.94 11.83 -4.24
N LYS A 60 1.50 13.01 -4.45
CA LYS A 60 2.01 13.87 -3.36
C LYS A 60 0.95 14.25 -2.32
N ASN A 61 -0.32 14.29 -2.72
CA ASN A 61 -1.43 14.64 -1.84
C ASN A 61 -2.09 13.40 -1.24
N LEU A 62 -2.29 12.35 -2.05
CA LEU A 62 -3.07 11.18 -1.64
C LEU A 62 -2.24 10.06 -1.00
N PHE A 63 -0.97 9.90 -1.40
CA PHE A 63 -0.13 8.78 -0.95
C PHE A 63 0.15 8.82 0.56
N PRO A 64 0.55 9.95 1.18
CA PRO A 64 0.78 10.00 2.63
C PRO A 64 -0.48 9.67 3.44
N GLU A 65 -1.62 10.27 3.06
CA GLU A 65 -2.91 10.03 3.71
C GLU A 65 -3.38 8.57 3.59
N LEU A 66 -3.13 7.94 2.44
CA LEU A 66 -3.47 6.55 2.22
C LEU A 66 -2.52 5.60 2.97
N LEU A 67 -1.22 5.95 3.07
CA LEU A 67 -0.22 5.21 3.83
C LEU A 67 -0.56 5.19 5.32
N ASP A 68 -0.95 6.33 5.90
CA ASP A 68 -1.35 6.39 7.30
C ASP A 68 -2.56 5.49 7.60
N LYS A 69 -3.57 5.49 6.72
CA LYS A 69 -4.73 4.60 6.86
C LYS A 69 -4.36 3.13 6.73
N PHE A 70 -3.45 2.82 5.80
CA PHE A 70 -2.91 1.47 5.64
C PHE A 70 -2.21 0.99 6.91
N LEU A 71 -1.28 1.77 7.46
CA LEU A 71 -0.54 1.40 8.68
C LEU A 71 -1.49 1.14 9.87
N VAL A 72 -2.48 2.01 10.08
CA VAL A 72 -3.50 1.83 11.14
C VAL A 72 -4.34 0.58 10.92
N PHE A 73 -4.56 0.18 9.68
CA PHE A 73 -5.33 -1.02 9.35
C PHE A 73 -4.54 -2.30 9.58
N THR A 74 -3.26 -2.35 9.20
CA THR A 74 -2.40 -3.53 9.42
C THR A 74 -2.26 -3.89 10.91
N ASP A 75 -2.39 -2.89 11.80
CA ASP A 75 -2.45 -3.11 13.26
C ASP A 75 -3.77 -3.79 13.72
N ARG A 76 -4.84 -3.63 12.94
CA ARG A 76 -6.20 -4.11 13.27
C ARG A 76 -6.56 -5.31 12.39
N LYS A 77 -6.36 -6.53 12.90
CA LYS A 77 -6.74 -7.81 12.23
C LYS A 77 -8.27 -7.97 12.04
N GLY A 78 -8.86 -7.16 11.16
CA GLY A 78 -10.28 -7.14 10.85
C GLY A 78 -10.70 -8.18 9.82
N LYS A 79 -12.02 -8.30 9.59
CA LYS A 79 -12.61 -9.24 8.61
C LYS A 79 -12.68 -8.68 7.18
N THR A 80 -12.53 -7.37 7.02
CA THR A 80 -12.61 -6.71 5.71
C THR A 80 -11.27 -6.82 4.99
N SER A 81 -11.26 -7.11 3.70
CA SER A 81 -10.01 -7.19 2.93
C SER A 81 -9.36 -5.82 2.76
N LEU A 82 -8.03 -5.81 2.71
CA LEU A 82 -7.24 -4.60 2.49
C LEU A 82 -7.65 -3.88 1.19
N GLU A 83 -7.82 -4.61 0.08
CA GLU A 83 -8.23 -4.05 -1.21
C GLU A 83 -9.57 -3.29 -1.13
N THR A 84 -10.53 -3.82 -0.36
CA THR A 84 -11.83 -3.17 -0.15
C THR A 84 -11.64 -1.84 0.58
N MET A 85 -10.83 -1.84 1.63
CA MET A 85 -10.54 -0.65 2.41
C MET A 85 -9.76 0.40 1.61
N LEU A 86 -8.75 -0.02 0.83
CA LEU A 86 -7.97 0.85 -0.05
C LEU A 86 -8.87 1.57 -1.06
N ASN A 87 -9.77 0.85 -1.74
CA ASN A 87 -10.72 1.45 -2.67
C ASN A 87 -11.63 2.47 -1.97
N ARG A 88 -12.15 2.13 -0.79
CA ARG A 88 -13.02 3.04 -0.02
C ARG A 88 -12.29 4.32 0.39
N TRP A 89 -11.07 4.20 0.93
CA TRP A 89 -10.29 5.36 1.35
C TRP A 89 -9.85 6.20 0.18
N TYR A 90 -9.33 5.57 -0.88
CA TYR A 90 -8.92 6.27 -2.09
C TYR A 90 -10.07 7.08 -2.69
N THR A 91 -11.26 6.48 -2.80
CA THR A 91 -12.44 7.17 -3.36
C THR A 91 -12.83 8.41 -2.54
N ALA A 92 -12.77 8.31 -1.21
CA ALA A 92 -13.04 9.45 -0.33
C ALA A 92 -11.98 10.55 -0.50
N LEU A 93 -10.70 10.18 -0.42
CA LEU A 93 -9.58 11.10 -0.56
C LEU A 93 -9.52 11.77 -1.93
N GLU A 94 -9.76 11.02 -3.00
CA GLU A 94 -9.79 11.55 -4.37
C GLU A 94 -10.93 12.55 -4.54
N LYS A 95 -12.11 12.28 -3.98
CA LYS A 95 -13.24 13.21 -4.01
C LYS A 95 -12.90 14.52 -3.30
N GLU A 96 -12.28 14.45 -2.13
CA GLU A 96 -11.85 15.63 -1.37
C GLU A 96 -10.80 16.42 -2.14
N TYR A 97 -9.75 15.77 -2.64
CA TYR A 97 -8.72 16.41 -3.46
C TYR A 97 -9.31 17.10 -4.70
N ARG A 98 -10.22 16.43 -5.42
CA ARG A 98 -10.90 17.00 -6.59
C ARG A 98 -11.70 18.26 -6.22
N SER A 99 -12.40 18.26 -5.09
CA SER A 99 -13.16 19.43 -4.64
C SER A 99 -12.26 20.64 -4.35
N GLN A 100 -11.03 20.43 -3.89
CA GLN A 100 -10.07 21.50 -3.58
C GLN A 100 -9.43 22.12 -4.84
N ILE A 101 -9.28 21.36 -5.93
CA ILE A 101 -8.67 21.85 -7.17
C ILE A 101 -9.67 22.53 -8.12
N THR A 102 -10.97 22.24 -7.99
CA THR A 102 -12.05 22.85 -8.79
C THR A 102 -12.74 24.03 -8.10
N GLY A 103 -12.41 24.31 -6.84
CA GLY A 103 -12.86 25.50 -6.10
C GLY A 103 -11.90 26.67 -6.29
#